data_AF-A0A074REK7-F1
#
_entry.id   AF-A0A074REK7-F1
#
_cell.length_a   1.000
_cell.length_b   1.000
_cell.length_c   1.000
_cell.angle_alpha   90.00
_cell.angle_beta   90.00
_cell.angle_gamma   90.00
#
_symmetry.space_group_name_H-M   'P 1'
#
loop_
_entity.id
_entity.type
_entity.pdbx_description
1 polymer ?
#
loop_
_entity_poly.entity_id
_entity_poly.type
_entity_poly.pdbx_seq_one_letter_code
_entity_poly.pdbx_strand_id
1 'polypeptide(L)' 'YIGEFERIDDHRSGKIVVQLNGRLNKTGVISLRFNVQVNQIESWVKLLLPARAFGIIIL' A
#
# COMPACT_ATOMS: atom_id res chain seq x y z
N TYR A 1 -2.86 7.80 -4.44
CA TYR A 1 -4.07 7.53 -3.62
C TYR A 1 -4.24 8.51 -2.46
N ILE A 2 -3.20 9.25 -2.07
CA ILE A 2 -3.24 10.30 -1.06
C ILE A 2 -2.95 11.66 -1.71
N GLY A 3 -3.29 12.75 -1.02
CA GLY A 3 -2.94 14.13 -1.38
C GLY A 3 -1.60 14.54 -0.76
N GLU A 4 -1.53 15.78 -0.27
CA GLU A 4 -0.35 16.29 0.43
C GLU A 4 -0.13 15.54 1.75
N PHE A 5 1.14 15.40 2.12
CA PHE A 5 1.53 14.86 3.42
C PHE A 5 2.61 15.74 4.03
N GLU A 6 2.55 15.89 5.35
CA GLU A 6 3.51 16.65 6.13
C GLU A 6 4.12 15.74 7.20
N ARG A 7 5.44 15.89 7.41
CA ARG A 7 6.15 15.22 8.49
C ARG A 7 6.48 16.26 9.56
N ILE A 8 5.90 16.06 10.74
CA ILE A 8 6.15 16.91 11.91
C ILE A 8 7.20 16.23 12.77
N ASP A 9 8.28 16.93 13.08
CA ASP A 9 9.31 16.46 14.00
C ASP A 9 8.92 16.76 15.45
N ASP A 10 8.74 15.72 16.25
CA ASP A 10 8.41 15.83 17.68
C ASP A 10 9.62 15.51 18.59
N HIS A 11 10.84 15.49 18.03
CA HIS A 11 12.08 15.06 18.70
C HIS A 11 12.02 13.62 19.24
N ARG A 12 11.04 12.82 18.83
CA ARG A 12 10.92 11.39 19.13
C ARG A 12 10.99 10.59 17.83
N SER A 13 9.86 10.07 17.37
CA SER A 13 9.76 9.26 16.14
C SER A 13 9.11 10.03 14.99
N GLY A 14 8.71 11.28 15.23
CA GLY A 14 7.96 12.11 14.30
C GLY A 14 6.50 11.67 14.16
N LYS A 15 5.71 12.54 13.51
CA LYS A 15 4.32 12.28 13.14
C LYS A 15 4.15 12.57 11.65
N ILE A 16 3.25 11.84 11.01
CA ILE A 16 2.91 12.05 9.60
C ILE A 16 1.43 12.41 9.53
N VAL A 17 1.14 13.60 9.01
CA VAL A 17 -0.22 14.04 8.71
C VAL A 17 -0.41 13.87 7.20
N VAL A 18 -1.49 13.19 6.81
CA VAL A 18 -1.77 12.88 5.40
C VAL A 18 -3.16 13.39 5.05
N GLN A 19 -3.28 14.14 3.96
CA GLN A 19 -4.56 14.51 3.39
C GLN A 19 -5.08 13.39 2.47
N LEU A 20 -6.33 12.97 2.67
CA LEU A 20 -7.00 11.99 1.81
C LEU A 20 -7.82 12.72 0.75
N ASN A 21 -7.72 12.26 -0.50
CA ASN A 21 -8.49 12.81 -1.64
C ASN A 21 -9.71 11.95 -2.02
N GLY A 22 -10.11 11.00 -1.15
CA GLY A 22 -11.27 10.14 -1.34
C GLY A 22 -11.11 9.01 -2.37
N ARG A 23 -9.93 8.81 -2.97
CA ARG A 23 -9.71 7.77 -4.00
C ARG A 23 -9.29 6.40 -3.46
N LEU A 24 -9.16 6.25 -2.14
CA LEU A 24 -8.68 5.02 -1.50
C LEU A 24 -9.87 4.13 -1.10
N ASN A 25 -9.94 2.93 -1.67
CA ASN A 25 -10.98 1.95 -1.32
C ASN A 25 -10.56 1.07 -0.15
N LYS A 26 -9.37 0.46 -0.24
CA LYS A 26 -8.78 -0.38 0.80
C LYS A 26 -7.26 -0.33 0.70
N THR A 27 -6.59 -0.25 1.84
CA THR A 27 -5.14 -0.39 1.98
C THR A 27 -4.86 -1.32 3.16
N GLY A 28 -3.79 -2.09 3.08
CA GLY A 28 -3.44 -3.06 4.11
C GLY A 28 -2.06 -3.64 3.88
N VAL A 29 -1.53 -4.26 4.92
CA VAL A 29 -0.25 -4.98 4.87
C VAL A 29 -0.50 -6.48 4.93
N ILE A 30 0.30 -7.25 4.21
CA ILE A 30 0.34 -8.70 4.36
C ILE A 30 1.37 -9.00 5.44
N SER A 31 0.92 -9.60 6.55
CA SER A 31 1.82 -9.98 7.64
C SER A 31 2.44 -11.34 7.36
N LEU A 32 3.74 -11.43 7.70
CA LEU A 32 4.78 -12.23 7.06
C LEU A 32 5.04 -11.76 5.60
N ARG A 33 6.18 -11.09 5.39
CA ARG A 33 6.61 -10.64 4.06
C ARG A 33 7.21 -11.83 3.31
N PHE A 34 6.35 -12.59 2.62
CA PHE A 34 6.75 -13.76 1.85
C PHE A 34 7.70 -13.37 0.71
N ASN A 35 8.72 -14.20 0.47
CA ASN A 35 9.54 -14.07 -0.73
C ASN A 35 8.74 -14.55 -1.95
N VAL A 36 8.45 -13.64 -2.88
CA VAL A 36 7.66 -13.92 -4.08
C VAL A 36 8.59 -14.06 -5.28
N GLN A 37 8.55 -15.22 -5.94
CA GLN A 37 9.25 -15.44 -7.20
C GLN A 37 8.48 -14.81 -8.37
N VAL A 38 9.16 -14.48 -9.46
CA VAL A 38 8.55 -13.81 -10.64
C VAL A 38 7.39 -14.63 -11.24
N ASN A 39 7.51 -15.96 -11.24
CA ASN A 39 6.48 -16.90 -11.69
C ASN A 39 5.21 -16.92 -10.81
N GLN A 40 5.29 -16.46 -9.56
CA GLN A 40 4.17 -16.47 -8.61
C GLN A 40 3.39 -15.15 -8.58
N ILE A 41 3.90 -14.09 -9.21
CA ILE A 41 3.30 -12.75 -9.17
C ILE A 41 1.84 -12.78 -9.65
N GLU A 42 1.54 -13.47 -10.74
CA GLU A 42 0.17 -13.54 -11.27
C GLU A 42 -0.82 -14.18 -10.30
N SER A 43 -0.37 -15.20 -9.55
CA SER A 43 -1.20 -15.88 -8.54
C SER A 43 -1.55 -14.92 -7.40
N TRP A 44 -0.59 -14.13 -6.94
CA TRP A 44 -0.81 -13.10 -5.92
C TRP A 44 -1.72 -11.97 -6.41
N VAL A 45 -1.55 -11.53 -7.66
CA VAL A 45 -2.43 -10.53 -8.28
C VAL A 45 -3.88 -11.01 -8.30
N LYS A 46 -4.14 -12.26 -8.71
CA LYS A 46 -5.48 -12.84 -8.73
C LYS A 46 -6.10 -12.98 -7.34
N LEU A 47 -5.29 -13.25 -6.33
CA LEU A 47 -5.75 -13.42 -4.95
C LEU A 47 -6.11 -12.08 -4.28
N LEU A 48 -5.32 -11.03 -4.54
CA LEU A 48 -5.36 -9.78 -3.77
C LEU A 48 -6.12 -8.65 -4.49
N LEU A 49 -6.05 -8.60 -5.82
CA LEU A 49 -6.64 -7.50 -6.60
C LEU A 49 -8.00 -7.91 -7.17
N PRO A 50 -9.02 -7.04 -7.09
CA PRO A 50 -10.37 -7.36 -7.56
C PRO A 50 -10.49 -7.40 -9.10
N ALA A 51 -9.55 -6.77 -9.82
CA ALA A 51 -9.52 -6.77 -11.29
C ALA A 51 -8.10 -6.54 -11.82
N ARG A 52 -7.82 -6.96 -13.07
CA ARG A 52 -6.47 -6.86 -13.68
C ARG A 52 -5.94 -5.43 -13.86
N ALA A 53 -6.82 -4.44 -14.02
CA ALA A 53 -6.45 -3.05 -14.23
C ALA A 53 -6.64 -2.18 -12.96
N PHE A 54 -6.80 -2.82 -11.78
CA PHE A 54 -7.15 -2.12 -10.55
C PHE A 54 -6.26 -2.52 -9.38
N GLY A 55 -5.72 -1.51 -8.69
CA GLY A 55 -4.91 -1.67 -7.48
C GLY A 55 -3.42 -1.87 -7.79
N ILE A 56 -2.61 -1.82 -6.72
CA ILE A 56 -1.15 -1.89 -6.78
C ILE A 56 -0.68 -2.81 -5.67
N ILE A 57 0.28 -3.68 -5.97
CA ILE A 57 1.00 -4.49 -4.98
C ILE A 57 2.42 -3.90 -4.86
N ILE A 58 2.86 -3.68 -3.63
CA ILE A 58 4.23 -3.22 -3.32
C ILE A 58 4.99 -4.44 -2.79
N LEU A 59 6.04 -4.85 -3.50
CA LEU A 59 6.92 -5.98 -3.17
C LEU A 59 8.26 -5.48 -2.64
#